data_AF-A0A833AQ36-F1
#
_entry.id   AF-A0A833AQ36-F1
#
_cell.length_a   1.000
_cell.length_b   1.000
_cell.length_c   1.000
_cell.angle_alpha   90.00
_cell.angle_beta   90.00
_cell.angle_gamma   90.00
#
_symmetry.space_group_name_H-M   'P 1'
#
loop_
_entity.id
_entity.type
_entity.pdbx_description
1 polymer ?
#
loop_
_entity_poly.entity_id
_entity_poly.type
_entity_poly.pdbx_seq_one_letter_code
_entity_poly.pdbx_strand_id
1 'polypeptide(L)'
;QKWADKTSWGLGVQYDVTSNFALLGGYRIEPQVFIPDGSADLENGPDAEAYSLGASLTVSKIRLDFAWQRSKMQYFDAYFSNTNFAYESQDRLLSGVTLVY
;
A
#
# COMPACT_ATOMS: atom_id res chain seq x y z
N GLN A 1 21.77 -13.73 3.98
CA GLN A 1 21.03 -12.60 4.59
C GLN A 1 19.78 -13.18 5.25
N LYS A 2 19.58 -12.91 6.55
CA LYS A 2 18.38 -13.36 7.28
C LYS A 2 17.24 -12.40 6.93
N TRP A 3 16.06 -12.94 6.61
CA TRP A 3 14.89 -12.13 6.31
C TRP A 3 14.31 -11.59 7.63
N ALA A 4 13.95 -10.31 7.64
CA ALA A 4 13.29 -9.67 8.77
C ALA A 4 11.81 -10.08 8.84
N ASP A 5 11.25 -10.09 10.04
CA ASP A 5 9.83 -10.32 10.22
C ASP A 5 9.03 -9.12 9.67
N LYS A 6 7.90 -9.39 9.02
CA LYS A 6 7.06 -8.37 8.40
C LYS A 6 5.70 -8.33 9.07
N THR A 7 5.44 -7.25 9.82
CA THR A 7 4.10 -6.96 10.36
C THR A 7 3.46 -5.84 9.56
N SER A 8 2.48 -6.16 8.72
CA SER A 8 1.70 -5.15 7.99
C SER A 8 0.42 -4.81 8.72
N TRP A 9 0.04 -3.53 8.74
CA TRP A 9 -1.25 -3.07 9.24
C TRP A 9 -1.89 -2.12 8.25
N GLY A 10 -3.22 -2.02 8.31
CA GLY A 10 -3.96 -1.14 7.42
C GLY A 10 -5.31 -0.75 7.99
N LEU A 11 -5.81 0.40 7.52
CA LEU A 11 -7.10 0.97 7.87
C LEU A 11 -7.83 1.34 6.59
N GLY A 12 -9.14 1.15 6.58
CA GLY A 12 -10.00 1.46 5.46
C GLY A 12 -11.29 2.12 5.92
N VAL A 13 -11.79 3.05 5.12
CA VAL A 13 -13.08 3.71 5.30
C VAL A 13 -13.88 3.56 4.01
N GLN A 14 -15.14 3.19 4.16
CA GLN A 14 -16.12 3.19 3.08
C GLN A 14 -17.20 4.22 3.38
N TYR A 15 -17.59 4.99 2.37
CA TYR A 15 -18.70 5.92 2.44
C TYR A 15 -19.71 5.61 1.33
N ASP A 16 -20.88 5.12 1.73
CA ASP A 16 -21.97 4.80 0.82
C ASP A 16 -22.75 6.09 0.48
N VAL A 17 -22.49 6.63 -0.71
CA VAL A 17 -23.15 7.85 -1.18
C VAL A 17 -24.60 7.56 -1.56
N THR A 18 -24.82 6.40 -2.19
CA THR A 18 -26.14 5.87 -2.53
C THR A 18 -26.13 4.35 -2.40
N SER A 19 -27.28 3.69 -2.50
CA SER A 19 -27.38 2.22 -2.51
C SER A 19 -26.55 1.53 -3.60
N ASN A 20 -26.14 2.28 -4.63
CA ASN A 20 -25.46 1.76 -5.81
C ASN A 20 -24.06 2.35 -5.97
N PHE A 21 -23.63 3.29 -5.13
CA PHE A 21 -22.35 3.97 -5.28
C PHE A 21 -21.66 4.18 -3.93
N ALA A 22 -20.42 3.72 -3.81
CA ALA A 22 -19.60 3.84 -2.62
C ALA A 22 -18.23 4.43 -2.96
N LEU A 23 -17.70 5.25 -2.05
CA LEU A 23 -16.33 5.75 -2.07
C LEU A 23 -15.50 4.99 -1.04
N LEU A 24 -14.25 4.70 -1.39
CA LEU A 24 -13.32 3.91 -0.58
C LEU A 24 -12.06 4.74 -0.34
N GLY A 25 -11.62 4.81 0.91
CA GLY A 25 -10.34 5.36 1.32
C GLY A 25 -9.57 4.31 2.11
N GLY A 26 -8.26 4.25 1.93
CA GLY A 26 -7.43 3.29 2.65
C GLY A 26 -6.01 3.77 2.87
N TYR A 27 -5.42 3.26 3.95
CA TYR A 27 -4.03 3.45 4.31
C TYR A 27 -3.45 2.12 4.77
N ARG A 28 -2.24 1.78 4.33
CA ARG A 28 -1.55 0.56 4.73
C ARG A 28 -0.06 0.83 4.93
N ILE A 29 0.52 0.20 5.93
CA ILE A 29 1.97 0.08 6.08
C ILE A 29 2.39 -1.35 5.77
N GLU A 30 3.39 -1.47 4.91
CA GLU A 30 4.01 -2.72 4.50
C GLU A 30 5.53 -2.63 4.66
N PRO A 31 6.09 -3.18 5.75
CA PRO A 31 7.53 -3.27 5.91
C PRO A 31 8.15 -4.16 4.82
N GLN A 32 9.40 -3.88 4.44
CA GLN A 32 10.18 -4.78 3.61
C GLN A 32 10.85 -5.89 4.44
N VAL A 33 11.25 -6.97 3.77
CA VAL A 33 11.89 -8.15 4.42
C VAL A 33 13.41 -8.02 4.52
N PHE A 34 14.00 -6.95 3.98
CA PHE A 34 15.42 -6.66 4.05
C PHE A 34 15.71 -5.54 5.04
N ILE A 35 16.84 -5.63 5.75
CA ILE A 35 17.34 -4.57 6.63
C ILE A 35 18.49 -3.87 5.91
N PRO A 36 18.43 -2.55 5.66
CA PRO A 36 19.51 -1.78 5.06
C PRO A 36 20.78 -1.80 5.93
N ASP A 37 21.95 -1.71 5.31
CA ASP A 37 23.19 -1.66 6.06
C ASP A 37 23.31 -0.32 6.80
N GLY A 38 23.66 -0.37 8.09
CA GLY A 38 23.69 0.81 8.95
C GLY A 38 22.33 1.29 9.47
N SER A 39 21.27 0.51 9.29
CA SER A 39 19.97 0.78 9.94
C SER A 39 20.08 0.72 11.47
N ALA A 40 19.44 1.68 12.14
CA ALA A 40 19.31 1.67 13.59
C ALA A 40 18.31 0.61 14.09
N ASP A 41 17.34 0.25 13.24
CA ASP A 41 16.44 -0.89 13.46
C ASP A 41 17.03 -2.12 12.76
N LEU A 42 17.41 -3.11 13.57
CA LEU A 42 17.99 -4.39 13.14
C LEU A 42 16.96 -5.53 13.13
N GLU A 43 15.71 -5.23 13.47
CA GLU A 43 14.64 -6.21 13.60
C GLU A 43 13.61 -6.08 12.48
N ASN A 44 13.36 -4.84 12.01
CA ASN A 44 12.39 -4.55 10.95
C ASN A 44 13.07 -3.95 9.72
N GLY A 45 12.58 -4.32 8.52
CA GLY A 45 12.93 -3.63 7.29
C GLY A 45 12.18 -2.30 7.12
N PRO A 46 12.53 -1.50 6.10
CA PRO A 46 11.94 -0.18 5.92
C PRO A 46 10.46 -0.25 5.59
N ASP A 47 9.70 0.68 6.17
CA ASP A 47 8.27 0.80 5.97
C ASP A 47 7.94 1.40 4.60
N ALA A 48 7.10 0.70 3.84
CA ALA A 48 6.41 1.26 2.69
C ALA A 48 4.99 1.68 3.09
N GLU A 49 4.69 2.95 2.96
CA GLU A 49 3.35 3.49 3.20
C GLU A 49 2.55 3.51 1.90
N ALA A 50 1.31 3.05 1.93
CA ALA A 50 0.41 3.05 0.79
C ALA A 50 -0.91 3.77 1.11
N TYR A 51 -1.28 4.72 0.25
CA TYR A 51 -2.55 5.43 0.29
C TYR A 51 -3.40 4.96 -0.88
N SER A 52 -4.67 4.66 -0.64
CA SER A 52 -5.60 4.22 -1.68
C SER A 52 -6.88 5.04 -1.67
N LEU A 53 -7.38 5.34 -2.87
CA LEU A 53 -8.69 5.93 -3.11
C LEU A 53 -9.41 5.07 -4.14
N GLY A 54 -10.69 4.82 -3.93
CA GLY A 54 -11.48 4.03 -4.86
C GLY A 54 -12.95 4.42 -4.89
N ALA A 55 -13.63 3.90 -5.89
CA ALA A 55 -15.05 4.03 -6.07
C ALA A 55 -15.62 2.68 -6.53
N SER A 56 -16.82 2.38 -6.04
CA SER A 56 -17.56 1.19 -6.42
C SER A 56 -18.94 1.59 -6.92
N LEU A 57 -19.35 1.05 -8.07
CA LEU A 57 -20.64 1.28 -8.70
C LEU A 57 -21.35 -0.05 -8.95
N THR A 58 -22.53 -0.24 -8.38
CA THR A 58 -23.37 -1.42 -8.61
C THR A 58 -24.52 -1.08 -9.54
N VAL A 59 -24.57 -1.75 -10.69
CA VAL A 59 -25.65 -1.66 -11.67
C VAL A 59 -26.29 -3.04 -11.82
N SER A 60 -27.50 -3.20 -11.29
CA SER A 60 -28.23 -4.48 -11.26
C SER A 60 -27.39 -5.61 -10.61
N LYS A 61 -26.94 -6.59 -11.40
CA LYS A 61 -26.16 -7.76 -10.95
C LYS A 61 -24.65 -7.59 -11.21
N ILE A 62 -24.20 -6.38 -11.50
CA ILE A 62 -22.80 -6.09 -11.85
C ILE A 62 -22.30 -5.01 -10.91
N ARG A 63 -21.18 -5.26 -10.24
CA ARG A 63 -20.43 -4.28 -9.48
C ARG A 63 -19.12 -3.96 -10.21
N LEU A 64 -18.87 -2.68 -10.44
CA LEU A 64 -17.65 -2.13 -11.02
C LEU A 64 -16.85 -1.48 -9.91
N ASP A 65 -15.57 -1.81 -9.80
CA ASP A 65 -14.65 -1.23 -8.83
C ASP A 65 -13.50 -0.54 -9.57
N PHE A 66 -13.17 0.65 -9.14
CA PHE A 66 -12.00 1.39 -9.61
C PHE A 66 -11.22 1.90 -8.42
N ALA A 67 -9.91 1.69 -8.39
CA ALA A 67 -9.06 2.18 -7.32
C ALA A 67 -7.71 2.69 -7.86
N TRP A 68 -7.22 3.72 -7.21
CA TRP A 68 -5.87 4.23 -7.34
C TRP A 68 -5.16 4.05 -6.01
N GLN A 69 -3.93 3.55 -6.06
CA GLN A 69 -3.07 3.41 -4.90
C GLN A 69 -1.71 4.03 -5.19
N ARG A 70 -1.19 4.79 -4.24
CA ARG A 70 0.18 5.28 -4.24
C ARG A 70 0.94 4.75 -3.05
N SER A 71 2.03 4.03 -3.30
CA SER A 71 2.99 3.61 -2.27
C SER A 71 4.25 4.45 -2.31
N LYS A 72 4.79 4.78 -1.14
CA LYS A 72 6.06 5.46 -0.95
C LYS A 72 6.89 4.69 0.06
N MET A 73 8.18 4.59 -0.21
CA MET A 73 9.13 3.97 0.70
C MET A 73 10.38 4.83 0.74
N GLN A 74 10.87 5.10 1.94
CA GLN A 74 12.07 5.87 2.20
C GLN A 74 12.96 5.09 3.14
N TYR A 75 14.21 4.90 2.76
CA TYR A 75 15.16 4.25 3.65
C TYR A 75 16.58 4.75 3.41
N PHE A 76 17.36 4.62 4.45
CA PHE A 76 18.76 4.99 4.48
C PHE A 76 19.59 3.72 4.39
N ASP A 77 20.56 3.71 3.48
CA ASP A 77 21.48 2.60 3.28
C ASP A 77 22.91 3.12 3.33
N ALA A 78 23.63 2.79 4.39
CA ALA A 78 25.03 3.14 4.61
C ALA A 78 25.91 1.93 4.26
N TYR A 79 26.05 1.66 2.97
CA TYR A 79 26.90 0.58 2.48
C TYR A 79 28.37 1.01 2.40
N PHE A 80 29.19 0.48 3.33
CA PHE A 80 30.67 0.46 3.40
C PHE A 80 31.46 1.78 3.20
N SER A 81 31.21 2.54 2.14
CA SER A 81 31.88 3.81 1.83
C SER A 81 30.93 4.89 1.31
N ASN A 82 29.63 4.60 1.15
CA ASN A 82 28.63 5.52 0.63
C ASN A 82 27.39 5.54 1.51
N THR A 83 26.91 6.76 1.75
CA THR A 83 25.63 7.03 2.38
C THR A 83 24.60 7.28 1.29
N ASN A 84 23.66 6.36 1.10
CA ASN A 84 22.63 6.50 0.07
C ASN A 84 21.24 6.70 0.70
N PHE A 85 20.50 7.67 0.15
CA PHE A 85 19.11 7.93 0.51
C PHE A 85 18.23 7.40 -0.61
N ALA A 86 17.54 6.29 -0.36
CA ALA A 86 16.68 5.65 -1.34
C ALA A 86 15.23 6.13 -1.15
N TYR A 87 14.65 6.63 -2.25
CA TYR A 87 13.23 6.97 -2.35
C TYR A 87 12.58 6.18 -3.47
N GLU A 88 11.57 5.40 -3.12
CA GLU A 88 10.74 4.67 -4.07
C GLU A 88 9.30 5.16 -3.99
N SER A 89 8.69 5.44 -5.15
CA SER A 89 7.28 5.80 -5.27
C SER A 89 6.67 5.00 -6.41
N GLN A 90 5.52 4.38 -6.15
CA GLN A 90 4.81 3.58 -7.13
C GLN A 90 3.33 3.94 -7.12
N ASP A 91 2.78 4.13 -8.31
CA ASP A 91 1.35 4.34 -8.54
C ASP A 91 0.75 3.09 -9.20
N ARG A 92 -0.36 2.60 -8.66
CA ARG A 92 -1.13 1.47 -9.19
C ARG A 92 -2.55 1.91 -9.48
N LEU A 93 -3.05 1.51 -10.63
CA LEU A 93 -4.46 1.62 -11.01
C LEU A 93 -5.04 0.21 -11.03
N LEU A 94 -6.18 0.03 -10.35
CA LEU A 94 -6.89 -1.23 -10.26
C LEU A 94 -8.31 -1.02 -10.78
N SER A 95 -8.78 -1.95 -11.59
CA SER A 95 -10.17 -2.02 -12.02
C SER A 95 -10.67 -3.45 -11.86
N GLY A 96 -11.93 -3.59 -11.49
CA GLY A 96 -12.56 -4.88 -11.23
C GLY A 96 -14.02 -4.90 -11.66
N VAL A 97 -14.49 -6.08 -12.03
CA VAL A 97 -15.89 -6.36 -12.30
C VAL A 97 -16.29 -7.60 -11.52
N THR A 98 -17.35 -7.48 -10.73
CA THR A 98 -17.90 -8.56 -9.90
C THR A 98 -19.36 -8.81 -10.29
N LEU A 99 -19.71 -10.07 -10.53
CA LEU A 99 -21.11 -10.47 -10.73
C LEU A 99 -21.74 -10.76 -9.36
N VAL A 100 -22.83 -10.07 -9.05
CA VAL A 100 -23.60 -10.22 -7.81
C VAL A 100 -24.86 -11.02 -8.14
N TYR A 101 -24.89 -12.30 -7.76
CA TYR A 101 -25.99 -13.24 -8.03
C TYR A 101 -26.73 -13.63 -6.76
#